data_AF-A0A846QHJ8-F1
#
_entry.id   AF-A0A846QHJ8-F1
#
_cell.length_a   1.000
_cell.length_b   1.000
_cell.length_c   1.000
_cell.angle_alpha   90.00
_cell.angle_beta   90.00
_cell.angle_gamma   90.00
#
_symmetry.space_group_name_H-M   'P 1'
#
loop_
_entity.id
_entity.type
_entity.pdbx_description
1 polymer ?
#
loop_
_entity_poly.entity_id
_entity_poly.type
_entity_poly.pdbx_seq_one_letter_code
_entity_poly.pdbx_strand_id
1 'polypeptide(L)'
;MKRLSIVMALVLVATLVSACAGINSSMRTNRANLLRLEPGMNEAQIVEIMGQPNFKDVNAEPARTRTVLWYYTNEMGDGCLATSMSHIGVTRQDCTPLVLVGNKLTATGKAAKLYY
;
A
#
# COMPACT_ATOMS: atom_id res chain seq x y z
N MET A 1 -37.08 -1.36 -39.92
CA MET A 1 -37.16 -1.67 -38.47
C MET A 1 -36.22 -2.80 -38.02
N LYS A 2 -36.02 -3.88 -38.79
CA LYS A 2 -35.12 -5.01 -38.42
C LYS A 2 -33.62 -4.68 -38.25
N ARG A 3 -33.12 -3.61 -38.88
CA ARG A 3 -31.69 -3.21 -38.80
C ARG A 3 -31.33 -2.46 -37.51
N LEU A 4 -32.29 -1.81 -36.86
CA LEU A 4 -32.05 -1.09 -35.60
C LEU A 4 -31.87 -2.05 -34.41
N SER A 5 -32.60 -3.18 -34.42
CA SER A 5 -32.55 -4.19 -33.36
C SER A 5 -31.21 -4.94 -33.31
N ILE A 6 -30.51 -5.08 -34.43
CA ILE A 6 -29.21 -5.75 -34.50
C ILE A 6 -28.10 -4.86 -33.91
N VAL A 7 -28.15 -3.55 -34.17
CA VAL A 7 -27.17 -2.59 -33.64
C VAL A 7 -27.30 -2.47 -32.12
N MET A 8 -28.52 -2.45 -31.60
CA MET A 8 -28.78 -2.36 -30.16
C MET A 8 -28.31 -3.60 -29.40
N ALA A 9 -28.44 -4.80 -29.99
CA ALA A 9 -27.91 -6.03 -29.43
C ALA A 9 -26.37 -6.07 -29.40
N LEU A 10 -25.71 -5.49 -30.42
CA LEU A 10 -24.25 -5.45 -30.51
C LEU A 10 -23.60 -4.48 -29.51
N VAL A 11 -24.29 -3.38 -29.19
CA VAL A 11 -23.85 -2.43 -28.14
C VAL A 11 -23.98 -3.06 -26.74
N LEU A 12 -25.00 -3.89 -26.51
CA LEU A 12 -25.20 -4.56 -25.22
C LEU A 12 -24.14 -5.65 -24.95
N VAL A 13 -23.68 -6.35 -25.98
CA VAL A 13 -22.61 -7.36 -25.85
C VAL A 13 -21.25 -6.70 -25.62
N ALA A 14 -20.99 -5.53 -26.23
CA ALA A 14 -19.74 -4.79 -26.02
C ALA A 14 -19.59 -4.26 -24.57
N THR A 15 -20.68 -3.94 -23.87
CA THR A 15 -20.62 -3.49 -22.47
C THR A 15 -20.49 -4.65 -21.47
N LEU A 16 -20.96 -5.86 -21.81
CA LEU A 16 -20.85 -7.04 -20.96
C LEU A 16 -19.42 -7.61 -20.89
N VAL A 17 -18.60 -7.44 -21.93
CA VAL A 17 -17.20 -7.93 -21.92
C VAL A 17 -16.28 -7.08 -21.02
N SER A 18 -16.63 -5.82 -20.74
CA SER A 18 -15.84 -4.95 -19.85
C SER A 18 -16.01 -5.25 -18.35
N ALA A 19 -16.96 -6.13 -17.97
CA ALA A 19 -17.23 -6.45 -16.56
C ALA A 19 -16.39 -7.63 -16.02
N CYS A 20 -15.70 -8.37 -16.89
CA CYS A 20 -14.92 -9.56 -16.51
C CYS A 20 -13.43 -9.28 -16.27
N ALA A 21 -12.98 -8.02 -16.33
CA ALA A 21 -11.68 -7.63 -15.76
C ALA A 21 -11.78 -7.56 -14.23
N GLY A 22 -12.13 -8.70 -13.63
CA GLY A 22 -12.20 -8.89 -12.19
C GLY A 22 -10.81 -8.70 -11.57
N ILE A 23 -10.59 -7.50 -11.05
CA ILE A 23 -10.08 -7.17 -9.71
C ILE A 23 -9.34 -8.35 -9.03
N ASN A 24 -8.20 -8.73 -9.60
CA ASN A 24 -7.19 -9.53 -8.90
C ASN A 24 -5.89 -8.73 -8.89
N SER A 25 -5.95 -7.54 -8.31
CA SER A 25 -4.74 -6.91 -7.78
C SER A 25 -4.51 -7.56 -6.42
N SER A 26 -3.76 -8.66 -6.38
CA SER A 26 -3.08 -9.01 -5.14
C SER A 26 -2.24 -7.79 -4.77
N MET A 27 -2.57 -7.09 -3.69
CA MET A 27 -1.79 -5.92 -3.27
C MET A 27 -0.32 -6.32 -3.22
N ARG A 28 0.51 -5.62 -4.01
CA ARG A 28 1.95 -5.84 -4.03
C ARG A 28 2.48 -5.50 -2.63
N THR A 29 2.83 -6.53 -1.87
CA THR A 29 3.41 -6.36 -0.54
C THR A 29 4.83 -5.81 -0.63
N ASN A 30 5.22 -4.95 0.32
CA ASN A 30 6.59 -4.47 0.45
C ASN A 30 7.49 -5.35 1.31
N ARG A 31 7.03 -6.56 1.68
CA ARG A 31 7.77 -7.47 2.57
C ARG A 31 9.19 -7.78 2.10
N ALA A 32 9.37 -8.11 0.82
CA ALA A 32 10.68 -8.43 0.27
C ALA A 32 11.59 -7.19 0.21
N ASN A 33 11.02 -6.01 -0.05
CA ASN A 33 11.75 -4.75 -0.13
C ASN A 33 12.22 -4.27 1.25
N LEU A 34 11.50 -4.60 2.33
CA LEU A 34 11.87 -4.24 3.70
C LEU A 34 13.26 -4.78 4.08
N LEU A 35 13.63 -5.98 3.59
CA LEU A 35 14.93 -6.60 3.85
C LEU A 35 16.10 -5.88 3.19
N ARG A 36 15.81 -5.00 2.22
CA ARG A 36 16.82 -4.21 1.48
C ARG A 36 17.08 -2.85 2.13
N LEU A 37 16.34 -2.51 3.18
CA LEU A 37 16.49 -1.24 3.88
C LEU A 37 17.63 -1.33 4.89
N GLU A 38 18.44 -0.28 4.94
CA GLU A 38 19.56 -0.18 5.87
C GLU A 38 19.41 1.06 6.77
N PRO A 39 19.86 0.99 8.04
CA PRO A 39 19.92 2.16 8.90
C PRO A 39 20.70 3.31 8.24
N GLY A 40 20.18 4.53 8.37
CA GLY A 40 20.79 5.71 7.76
C GLY A 40 20.23 6.11 6.39
N MET A 41 19.48 5.23 5.71
CA MET A 41 18.80 5.58 4.46
C MET A 41 17.84 6.75 4.65
N ASN A 42 17.82 7.68 3.70
CA ASN A 42 16.90 8.80 3.71
C ASN A 42 15.54 8.46 3.09
N GLU A 43 14.56 9.35 3.24
CA GLU A 43 13.20 9.12 2.70
C GLU A 43 13.20 8.81 1.20
N ALA A 44 14.01 9.50 0.39
CA ALA A 44 14.04 9.28 -1.06
C ALA A 44 14.56 7.89 -1.42
N GLN A 45 15.62 7.42 -0.75
CA GLN A 45 16.16 6.06 -0.94
C GLN A 45 15.16 4.99 -0.52
N ILE A 46 14.41 5.21 0.57
CA ILE A 46 13.36 4.31 1.01
C ILE A 46 12.24 4.25 -0.04
N VAL A 47 11.82 5.40 -0.57
CA VAL A 47 10.76 5.48 -1.60
C VAL A 47 11.20 4.85 -2.91
N GLU A 48 12.48 4.90 -3.28
CA GLU A 48 13.00 4.21 -4.45
C GLU A 48 12.90 2.68 -4.30
N ILE A 49 13.17 2.16 -3.11
CA ILE A 49 13.14 0.71 -2.83
C ILE A 49 11.71 0.21 -2.61
N MET A 50 10.91 0.94 -1.84
CA MET A 50 9.60 0.51 -1.32
C MET A 50 8.41 1.12 -2.08
N GLY A 51 8.64 2.10 -2.94
CA GLY A 51 7.58 2.94 -3.49
C GLY A 51 7.03 3.94 -2.49
N GLN A 52 5.89 4.55 -2.82
CA GLN A 52 5.22 5.52 -1.95
C GLN A 52 4.63 4.82 -0.70
N PRO A 53 4.74 5.44 0.49
CA PRO A 53 4.13 4.89 1.69
C PRO A 53 2.60 4.97 1.63
N ASN A 54 1.92 4.05 2.32
CA ASN A 54 0.47 4.09 2.48
C ASN A 54 0.04 5.26 3.37
N PHE A 55 0.83 5.55 4.42
CA PHE A 55 0.62 6.69 5.30
C PHE A 55 1.95 7.34 5.67
N LYS A 56 1.93 8.64 5.93
CA LYS A 56 3.08 9.40 6.40
C LYS A 56 2.67 10.30 7.54
N ASP A 57 3.34 10.15 8.69
CA ASP A 57 3.15 11.01 9.85
C ASP A 57 4.45 11.80 10.09
N VAL A 58 4.34 13.10 10.33
CA VAL A 58 5.48 13.99 10.58
C VAL A 58 5.28 14.69 11.92
N ASN A 59 6.15 14.39 12.87
CA ASN A 59 6.23 15.07 14.15
C ASN A 59 7.49 15.95 14.15
N ALA A 60 7.29 17.25 13.96
CA ALA A 60 8.36 18.23 14.05
C ALA A 60 8.46 18.72 15.50
N GLU A 61 9.47 18.27 16.23
CA GLU A 61 9.86 18.89 17.49
C GLU A 61 11.00 19.90 17.25
N PRO A 62 11.14 20.95 18.09
CA PRO A 62 12.13 22.02 17.89
C PRO A 62 13.57 21.53 17.73
N ALA A 63 13.91 20.38 18.31
CA ALA A 63 15.25 19.81 18.28
C ALA A 63 15.43 18.68 17.26
N ARG A 64 14.34 17.98 16.86
CA ARG A 64 14.40 16.81 15.97
C ARG A 64 13.09 16.64 15.21
N THR A 65 13.20 16.46 13.90
CA THR A 65 12.09 16.00 13.07
C THR A 65 12.05 14.47 13.10
N ARG A 66 10.91 13.92 13.52
CA ARG A 66 10.59 12.49 13.43
C ARG A 66 9.55 12.28 12.34
N THR A 67 9.86 11.47 11.34
CA THR A 67 8.92 11.06 10.29
C THR A 67 8.66 9.57 10.43
N VAL A 68 7.40 9.15 10.33
CA VAL A 68 7.02 7.74 10.30
C VAL A 68 6.37 7.44 8.97
N LEU A 69 6.97 6.53 8.20
CA LEU A 69 6.43 6.04 6.93
C LEU A 69 5.79 4.68 7.18
N TRP A 70 4.55 4.51 6.76
CA TRP A 70 3.79 3.29 6.99
C TRP A 70 3.62 2.54 5.67
N TYR A 71 4.18 1.32 5.60
CA TYR A 71 4.12 0.48 4.42
C TYR A 71 3.33 -0.79 4.69
N TYR A 72 2.45 -1.15 3.76
CA TYR A 72 1.81 -2.46 3.79
C TYR A 72 2.80 -3.56 3.41
N THR A 73 3.08 -4.48 4.36
CA THR A 73 4.08 -5.54 4.20
C THR A 73 3.53 -6.93 4.52
N ASN A 74 2.21 -7.06 4.64
CA ASN A 74 1.56 -8.34 4.94
C ASN A 74 0.79 -8.84 3.70
N GLU A 75 0.72 -10.14 3.48
CA GLU A 75 -0.19 -10.71 2.46
C GLU A 75 -1.40 -11.39 3.11
N MET A 76 -1.31 -11.73 4.39
CA MET A 76 -2.39 -12.33 5.17
C MET A 76 -2.37 -11.71 6.56
N GLY A 77 -3.44 -10.98 6.92
CA GLY A 77 -3.70 -10.67 8.32
C GLY A 77 -3.89 -11.96 9.11
N ASP A 78 -3.56 -11.95 10.40
CA ASP A 78 -3.72 -13.07 11.36
C ASP A 78 -5.19 -13.45 11.64
N GLY A 79 -6.11 -13.30 10.67
CA GLY A 79 -7.52 -13.58 10.85
C GLY A 79 -8.20 -13.86 9.53
N CYS A 80 -8.72 -15.09 9.42
CA CYS A 80 -9.78 -15.59 8.54
C CYS A 80 -10.20 -14.74 7.34
N LEU A 81 -10.15 -15.39 6.16
CA LEU A 81 -10.69 -14.96 4.87
C LEU A 81 -9.84 -13.87 4.20
N ALA A 82 -8.75 -14.31 3.56
CA ALA A 82 -7.99 -13.52 2.60
C ALA A 82 -8.83 -13.25 1.32
N THR A 83 -9.94 -12.53 1.46
CA THR A 83 -10.48 -11.76 0.35
C THR A 83 -9.50 -10.63 0.10
N SER A 84 -8.99 -10.55 -1.14
CA SER A 84 -8.10 -9.54 -1.66
C SER A 84 -8.35 -8.18 -0.99
N MET A 85 -7.53 -7.81 0.01
CA MET A 85 -7.66 -6.48 0.59
C MET A 85 -7.37 -5.49 -0.53
N SER A 86 -8.35 -4.66 -0.86
CA SER A 86 -8.10 -3.52 -1.74
C SER A 86 -7.38 -2.44 -0.92
N HIS A 87 -6.59 -1.59 -1.59
CA HIS A 87 -5.90 -0.45 -0.96
C HIS A 87 -6.82 0.43 -0.10
N ILE A 88 -8.13 0.41 -0.37
CA ILE A 88 -9.17 1.20 0.30
C ILE A 88 -9.40 0.73 1.76
N GLY A 89 -9.07 -0.52 2.07
CA GLY A 89 -9.27 -1.11 3.41
C GLY A 89 -8.02 -1.15 4.30
N VAL A 90 -6.86 -0.71 3.82
CA VAL A 90 -5.62 -0.77 4.61
C VAL A 90 -5.66 0.31 5.68
N THR A 91 -5.41 -0.06 6.94
CA THR A 91 -5.25 0.88 8.05
C THR A 91 -3.79 0.95 8.50
N ARG A 92 -3.44 1.93 9.34
CA ARG A 92 -2.08 2.03 9.92
C ARG A 92 -1.67 0.78 10.71
N GLN A 93 -2.65 0.07 11.30
CA GLN A 93 -2.40 -1.13 12.09
C GLN A 93 -1.96 -2.32 11.23
N ASP A 94 -2.31 -2.30 9.94
CA ASP A 94 -1.94 -3.30 8.94
C ASP A 94 -0.57 -3.01 8.30
N CYS A 95 0.03 -1.86 8.62
CA CYS A 95 1.30 -1.41 8.07
C CYS A 95 2.48 -1.66 9.02
N THR A 96 3.65 -1.88 8.43
CA THR A 96 4.94 -1.80 9.11
C THR A 96 5.43 -0.35 9.09
N PRO A 97 5.57 0.30 10.25
CA PRO A 97 6.23 1.60 10.37
C PRO A 97 7.74 1.54 10.16
N LEU A 98 8.24 2.56 9.44
CA LEU A 98 9.64 2.93 9.31
C LEU A 98 9.82 4.31 9.96
N VAL A 99 10.69 4.39 10.96
CA VAL A 99 10.94 5.63 11.71
C VAL A 99 12.20 6.30 11.20
N LEU A 100 12.05 7.53 10.76
CA LEU A 100 13.14 8.41 10.36
C LEU A 100 13.33 9.50 11.42
N VAL A 101 14.56 9.72 11.85
CA VAL A 101 14.96 10.83 12.72
C VAL A 101 15.98 11.66 11.95
N GLY A 102 15.72 12.96 11.78
CA GLY A 102 16.61 13.82 10.98
C GLY A 102 16.77 13.34 9.53
N ASN A 103 15.68 12.86 8.92
CA ASN A 103 15.65 12.27 7.57
C ASN A 103 16.53 11.01 7.39
N LYS A 104 16.76 10.24 8.45
CA LYS A 104 17.52 8.98 8.38
C LYS A 104 16.77 7.83 9.04
N LEU A 105 16.68 6.70 8.35
CA LEU A 105 16.06 5.47 8.86
C LEU A 105 16.77 5.04 10.14
N THR A 106 16.02 4.98 11.23
CA THR A 106 16.53 4.68 12.56
C THR A 106 15.95 3.37 13.10
N ALA A 107 14.68 3.07 12.78
CA ALA A 107 14.03 1.85 13.26
C ALA A 107 12.94 1.36 12.29
N THR A 108 12.68 0.05 12.34
CA THR A 108 11.57 -0.62 11.65
C THR A 108 10.92 -1.60 12.63
N GLY A 109 9.63 -1.88 12.52
CA GLY A 109 8.97 -2.86 13.41
C GLY A 109 7.45 -2.82 13.37
N LYS A 110 6.80 -3.55 14.29
CA LYS A 110 5.34 -3.48 14.46
C LYS A 110 4.96 -2.17 15.18
N ALA A 111 3.86 -1.53 14.77
CA ALA A 111 3.31 -0.29 15.34
C ALA A 111 3.36 -0.23 16.88
N ALA A 112 2.93 -1.32 17.54
CA ALA A 112 2.86 -1.41 18.99
C ALA A 112 4.23 -1.39 19.72
N LYS A 113 5.35 -1.57 19.02
CA LYS A 113 6.69 -1.69 19.61
C LYS A 113 7.58 -0.45 19.43
N LEU A 114 7.12 0.59 18.72
CA LEU A 114 7.94 1.77 18.40
C LEU A 114 7.57 3.04 19.19
N TYR A 115 6.68 2.89 20.18
CA TYR A 115 6.25 3.95 21.11
C TYR A 115 6.78 3.74 22.54
N TYR A 116 7.65 2.75 22.75
CA TYR A 116 8.30 2.46 24.04
C TYR A 116 9.77 2.87 23.99
#